data_AF-A0A158L1F7-F1
#
_entry.id   AF-A0A158L1F7-F1
#
_cell.length_a   1.000
_cell.length_b   1.000
_cell.length_c   1.000
_cell.angle_alpha   90.00
_cell.angle_beta   90.00
_cell.angle_gamma   90.00
#
_symmetry.space_group_name_H-M   'P 1'
#
loop_
_entity.id
_entity.type
_entity.pdbx_description
1 polymer ?
#
loop_
_entity_poly.entity_id
_entity_poly.type
_entity_poly.pdbx_seq_one_letter_code
_entity_poly.pdbx_strand_id
1 'polypeptide(L)'
;MDIFYYSQKLEQDLKNGQVGYFGSSSTKILQLAERLPKRIWVFKTPKGMKGSVQLLGSLLVSDEPRVAAQTSYPHVIYYDPFSPASVMFTDSDTSQRIQEVSAYFQYRFHSAFSANFQGDAGLQAMESNVVRGLESLVADWGKCQMLERVKDRKTVQPINPFAKSF
;
A
#
# COMPACT_ATOMS: atom_id res chain seq x y z
N MET A 1 -8.87 -11.29 -3.06
CA MET A 1 -8.64 -10.01 -3.76
C MET A 1 -7.60 -9.22 -2.99
N ASP A 2 -6.99 -8.18 -3.58
CA ASP A 2 -6.10 -7.25 -2.89
C ASP A 2 -6.53 -5.80 -3.12
N ILE A 3 -6.05 -4.85 -2.32
CA ILE A 3 -6.43 -3.44 -2.43
C ILE A 3 -5.37 -2.65 -3.19
N PHE A 4 -5.79 -1.87 -4.18
CA PHE A 4 -5.02 -0.74 -4.69
C PHE A 4 -5.26 0.45 -3.77
N TYR A 5 -4.20 0.99 -3.15
CA TYR A 5 -4.27 2.14 -2.26
C TYR A 5 -3.33 3.25 -2.75
N TYR A 6 -3.89 4.40 -3.12
CA TYR A 6 -3.14 5.58 -3.47
C TYR A 6 -2.78 6.39 -2.21
N SER A 7 -1.49 6.52 -1.91
CA SER A 7 -0.99 7.30 -0.79
C SER A 7 -0.04 8.41 -1.24
N GLN A 8 -0.34 9.64 -0.84
CA GLN A 8 0.60 10.77 -0.98
C GLN A 8 1.54 10.90 0.23
N LYS A 9 1.25 10.19 1.33
CA LYS A 9 1.90 10.43 2.62
C LYS A 9 2.78 9.27 3.10
N LEU A 10 2.71 8.08 2.47
CA LEU A 10 3.42 6.90 2.96
C LEU A 10 4.92 7.15 3.25
N GLU A 11 5.61 7.88 2.38
CA GLU A 11 7.04 8.20 2.61
C GLU A 11 7.26 9.09 3.84
N GLN A 12 6.35 10.02 4.10
CA GLN A 12 6.37 10.85 5.31
C GLN A 12 5.98 10.04 6.54
N ASP A 13 4.97 9.18 6.41
CA ASP A 13 4.49 8.30 7.48
C ASP A 13 5.61 7.34 7.92
N LEU A 14 6.33 6.74 6.95
CA LEU A 14 7.53 5.92 7.20
C LEU A 14 8.63 6.71 7.93
N LYS A 15 8.89 7.97 7.54
CA LYS A 15 9.87 8.82 8.24
C LYS A 15 9.46 9.12 9.68
N ASN A 16 8.16 9.18 9.94
CA ASN A 16 7.58 9.47 11.25
C ASN A 16 7.33 8.20 12.10
N GLY A 17 7.57 7.00 11.56
CA GLY A 17 7.20 5.74 12.23
C GLY A 17 5.69 5.50 12.32
N GLN A 18 4.88 6.23 11.54
CA GLN A 18 3.43 6.09 11.49
C GLN A 18 3.06 4.95 10.54
N VAL A 19 3.10 3.72 11.04
CA VAL A 19 2.85 2.51 10.25
C VAL A 19 1.81 1.62 10.90
N GLY A 20 1.37 0.59 10.17
CA GLY A 20 0.46 -0.45 10.63
C GLY A 20 -1.01 -0.20 10.30
N TYR A 21 -1.35 0.93 9.69
CA TYR A 21 -2.70 1.19 9.21
C TYR A 21 -2.71 2.11 7.99
N PHE A 22 -3.80 2.03 7.22
CA PHE A 22 -4.20 3.07 6.29
C PHE A 22 -5.58 3.59 6.66
N GLY A 23 -5.69 4.91 6.79
CA GLY A 23 -6.95 5.58 7.08
C GLY A 23 -7.63 6.13 5.83
N SER A 24 -8.96 6.22 5.90
CA SER A 24 -9.79 6.90 4.92
C SER A 24 -10.98 7.56 5.60
N SER A 25 -11.44 8.69 5.03
CA SER A 25 -12.73 9.28 5.41
C SER A 25 -13.91 8.63 4.67
N SER A 26 -13.63 7.79 3.67
CA SER A 26 -14.65 7.09 2.88
C SER A 26 -14.94 5.71 3.42
N THR A 27 -16.23 5.34 3.44
CA THR A 27 -16.72 4.00 3.79
C THR A 27 -16.30 2.93 2.78
N LYS A 28 -15.82 3.31 1.59
CA LYS A 28 -15.30 2.36 0.58
C LYS A 28 -14.20 1.46 1.14
N ILE A 29 -13.39 1.95 2.08
CA ILE A 29 -12.34 1.14 2.71
C ILE A 29 -12.94 -0.02 3.53
N LEU A 30 -14.10 0.19 4.15
CA LEU A 30 -14.82 -0.85 4.89
C LEU A 30 -15.38 -1.90 3.94
N GLN A 31 -16.00 -1.46 2.84
CA GLN A 31 -16.52 -2.36 1.79
C GLN A 31 -15.40 -3.23 1.20
N LEU A 32 -14.20 -2.66 1.02
CA LEU A 32 -13.04 -3.43 0.56
C LEU A 32 -12.52 -4.39 1.63
N ALA A 33 -12.55 -4.01 2.90
CA ALA A 33 -12.13 -4.86 4.02
C ALA A 33 -13.08 -6.07 4.20
N GLU A 34 -14.39 -5.89 4.03
CA GLU A 34 -15.39 -6.98 4.08
C GLU A 34 -15.15 -8.08 3.05
N ARG A 35 -14.45 -7.76 1.96
CA ARG A 35 -14.07 -8.73 0.91
C ARG A 35 -12.81 -9.54 1.25
N LEU A 36 -12.32 -9.43 2.49
CA LEU A 36 -11.17 -10.17 3.03
C LEU A 36 -9.93 -10.04 2.13
N PRO A 37 -9.40 -8.82 1.97
CA PRO A 37 -8.22 -8.59 1.16
C PRO A 37 -6.98 -9.24 1.78
N LYS A 38 -6.09 -9.81 0.96
CA LYS A 38 -4.83 -10.37 1.48
C LYS A 38 -3.76 -9.29 1.62
N ARG A 39 -3.63 -8.41 0.63
CA ARG A 39 -2.62 -7.35 0.61
C ARG A 39 -3.19 -5.98 0.28
N ILE A 40 -2.43 -4.97 0.69
CA ILE A 40 -2.59 -3.58 0.26
C ILE A 40 -1.37 -3.23 -0.59
N TRP A 41 -1.61 -2.98 -1.88
CA TRP A 41 -0.61 -2.48 -2.81
C TRP A 41 -0.66 -0.96 -2.80
N VAL A 42 0.46 -0.33 -2.46
CA VAL A 42 0.50 1.11 -2.23
C VAL A 42 1.14 1.81 -3.41
N PHE A 43 0.46 2.83 -3.94
CA PHE A 43 0.87 3.59 -5.10
C PHE A 43 0.95 5.08 -4.79
N LYS A 44 1.76 5.82 -5.55
CA LYS A 44 1.75 7.29 -5.57
C LYS A 44 1.87 7.80 -7.00
N THR A 45 1.56 9.08 -7.21
CA THR A 45 1.96 9.78 -8.44
C THR A 45 3.43 10.20 -8.29
N PRO A 46 4.34 9.79 -9.20
CA PRO A 46 5.72 10.27 -9.19
C PRO A 46 5.76 11.79 -9.43
N LYS A 47 6.76 12.47 -8.85
CA LYS A 47 6.91 13.92 -8.98
C LYS A 47 7.07 14.31 -10.45
N GLY A 48 6.21 15.22 -10.93
CA GLY A 48 6.25 15.69 -12.32
C GLY A 48 5.60 14.76 -13.35
N MET A 49 5.05 13.60 -12.94
CA MET A 49 4.49 12.59 -13.85
C MET A 49 2.98 12.42 -13.62
N LYS A 50 2.21 13.50 -13.85
CA LYS A 50 0.73 13.45 -13.72
C LYS A 50 0.16 12.39 -14.67
N GLY A 51 -0.80 11.61 -14.17
CA GLY A 51 -1.41 10.51 -14.94
C GLY A 51 -0.57 9.22 -14.95
N SER A 52 0.53 9.17 -14.19
CA SER A 52 1.31 7.95 -13.96
C SER A 52 1.26 7.55 -12.49
N VAL A 53 1.55 6.28 -12.23
CA VAL A 53 1.64 5.72 -10.88
C VAL A 53 2.97 4.99 -10.70
N GLN A 54 3.54 5.14 -9.52
CA GLN A 54 4.65 4.36 -9.02
C GLN A 54 4.14 3.42 -7.94
N LEU A 55 4.53 2.15 -8.00
CA LEU A 55 4.30 1.18 -6.94
C LEU A 55 5.35 1.37 -5.84
N LEU A 56 4.90 1.55 -4.60
CA LEU A 56 5.76 1.78 -3.44
C LEU A 56 5.98 0.51 -2.63
N GLY A 57 4.93 -0.26 -2.39
CA GLY A 57 5.00 -1.41 -1.50
C GLY A 57 3.80 -2.35 -1.62
N SER A 58 3.94 -3.50 -0.98
CA SER A 58 2.90 -4.52 -0.85
C SER A 58 2.85 -4.94 0.61
N LEU A 59 1.75 -4.65 1.29
CA LEU A 59 1.62 -4.79 2.74
C LEU A 59 0.61 -5.88 3.08
N LEU A 60 0.96 -6.77 4.01
CA LEU A 60 0.09 -7.86 4.43
C LEU A 60 -1.03 -7.29 5.32
N VAL A 61 -2.29 -7.50 4.93
CA VAL A 61 -3.44 -7.10 5.73
C VAL A 61 -3.43 -7.85 7.06
N SER A 62 -3.82 -7.16 8.13
CA SER A 62 -3.98 -7.72 9.47
C SER A 62 -5.39 -7.42 9.95
N ASP A 63 -6.02 -8.39 10.61
CA ASP A 63 -7.36 -8.21 11.19
C ASP A 63 -7.32 -7.26 12.40
N GLU A 64 -6.18 -7.23 13.09
CA GLU A 64 -5.95 -6.43 14.29
C GLU A 64 -4.75 -5.49 14.13
N PRO A 65 -4.73 -4.35 14.84
CA PRO A 65 -3.57 -3.47 14.85
C PRO A 65 -2.34 -4.20 15.44
N ARG A 66 -1.21 -4.11 14.74
CA ARG A 66 0.08 -4.67 15.22
C ARG A 66 0.95 -3.65 15.92
N VAL A 67 0.74 -2.38 15.64
CA VAL A 67 1.42 -1.22 16.23
C VAL A 67 0.35 -0.31 16.81
N ALA A 68 0.65 0.34 17.93
CA ALA A 68 -0.24 1.36 18.48
C ALA A 68 -0.42 2.49 17.47
N ALA A 69 -1.63 2.64 16.93
CA ALA A 69 -1.96 3.64 15.94
C ALA A 69 -2.89 4.69 16.56
N GLN A 70 -2.44 5.95 16.59
CA GLN A 70 -3.33 7.08 16.85
C GLN A 70 -3.74 7.69 15.52
N THR A 71 -4.99 7.51 15.15
CA THR A 71 -5.54 7.93 13.86
C THR A 71 -6.75 8.82 14.07
N SER A 72 -6.84 9.91 13.31
CA SER A 72 -8.04 10.76 13.24
C SER A 72 -9.02 10.29 12.16
N TYR A 73 -8.68 9.23 11.41
CA TYR A 73 -9.53 8.73 10.35
C TYR A 73 -10.69 7.90 10.93
N PRO A 74 -11.93 8.10 10.44
CA PRO A 74 -13.09 7.35 10.93
C PRO A 74 -13.08 5.88 10.49
N HIS A 75 -12.35 5.56 9.41
CA HIS A 75 -12.27 4.21 8.86
C HIS A 75 -10.81 3.85 8.59
N VAL A 76 -10.41 2.64 8.99
CA VAL A 76 -9.04 2.15 8.84
C VAL A 76 -9.02 0.71 8.38
N ILE A 77 -7.96 0.35 7.67
CA ILE A 77 -7.54 -1.03 7.45
C ILE A 77 -6.15 -1.20 8.04
N TYR A 78 -5.94 -2.29 8.78
CA TYR A 78 -4.64 -2.59 9.38
C TYR A 78 -3.80 -3.46 8.45
N TYR A 79 -2.49 -3.27 8.55
CA TYR A 79 -1.51 -4.17 7.95
C TYR A 79 -0.44 -4.50 8.98
N ASP A 80 0.24 -5.63 8.82
CA ASP A 80 1.32 -6.03 9.71
C ASP A 80 2.66 -5.47 9.19
N PRO A 81 3.23 -4.43 9.82
CA PRO A 81 4.51 -3.88 9.39
C PRO A 81 5.70 -4.76 9.76
N PHE A 82 5.55 -5.74 10.67
CA PHE A 82 6.61 -6.65 11.08
C PHE A 82 6.69 -7.91 10.20
N SER A 83 5.63 -8.21 9.45
CA SER A 83 5.61 -9.34 8.54
C SER A 83 6.72 -9.24 7.49
N PRO A 84 7.44 -10.33 7.18
CA PRO A 84 8.35 -10.38 6.04
C PRO A 84 7.62 -10.23 4.70
N ALA A 85 6.30 -10.44 4.67
CA ALA A 85 5.48 -10.25 3.48
C ALA A 85 5.11 -8.77 3.24
N SER A 86 5.33 -7.89 4.22
CA SER A 86 5.16 -6.44 4.08
C SER A 86 6.46 -5.80 3.59
N VAL A 87 6.49 -5.47 2.31
CA VAL A 87 7.71 -5.06 1.60
C VAL A 87 7.58 -3.72 0.89
N MET A 88 8.71 -3.06 0.71
CA MET A 88 8.85 -1.83 -0.08
C MET A 88 9.74 -2.09 -1.29
N PHE A 89 9.32 -1.61 -2.45
CA PHE A 89 10.09 -1.74 -3.69
C PHE A 89 11.22 -0.71 -3.72
N THR A 90 12.44 -1.14 -4.02
CA THR A 90 13.65 -0.32 -3.82
C THR A 90 14.06 0.50 -5.03
N ASP A 91 13.59 0.07 -6.20
CA ASP A 91 14.01 0.50 -7.53
C ASP A 91 12.78 0.73 -8.43
N SER A 92 11.63 1.09 -7.84
CA SER A 92 10.36 1.31 -8.56
C SER A 92 10.21 2.71 -9.17
N ASP A 93 11.13 3.62 -8.90
CA ASP A 93 11.11 5.00 -9.35
C ASP A 93 11.76 5.22 -10.73
N THR A 94 12.23 4.15 -11.38
CA THR A 94 12.76 4.23 -12.74
C THR A 94 11.64 4.53 -13.74
N SER A 95 11.94 5.33 -14.77
CA SER A 95 10.96 5.71 -15.80
C SER A 95 10.31 4.49 -16.46
N GLN A 96 11.09 3.44 -16.72
CA GLN A 96 10.61 2.20 -17.31
C GLN A 96 9.55 1.54 -16.43
N ARG A 97 9.83 1.36 -15.13
CA ARG A 97 8.91 0.67 -14.22
C ARG A 97 7.66 1.48 -13.91
N ILE A 98 7.80 2.80 -13.82
CA ILE A 98 6.65 3.71 -13.74
C ILE A 98 5.76 3.54 -14.96
N GLN A 99 6.34 3.49 -16.16
CA GLN A 99 5.58 3.32 -17.41
C GLN A 99 4.90 1.95 -17.45
N GLU A 100 5.59 0.87 -17.10
CA GLU A 100 5.06 -0.50 -17.07
C GLU A 100 3.86 -0.62 -16.11
N VAL A 101 4.01 -0.15 -14.86
CA VAL A 101 2.92 -0.17 -13.87
C VAL A 101 1.77 0.74 -14.28
N SER A 102 2.06 1.93 -14.81
CA SER A 102 1.01 2.85 -15.26
C SER A 102 0.20 2.24 -16.40
N ALA A 103 0.86 1.69 -17.42
CA ALA A 103 0.19 1.02 -18.54
C ALA A 103 -0.62 -0.20 -18.07
N TYR A 104 -0.12 -0.95 -17.09
CA TYR A 104 -0.84 -2.09 -16.51
C TYR A 104 -2.18 -1.67 -15.89
N PHE A 105 -2.25 -0.52 -15.22
CA PHE A 105 -3.47 -0.08 -14.54
C PHE A 105 -4.34 0.90 -15.33
N GLN A 106 -3.80 1.65 -16.30
CA GLN A 106 -4.48 2.76 -16.95
C GLN A 106 -5.83 2.37 -17.57
N TYR A 107 -5.90 1.23 -18.26
CA TYR A 107 -7.16 0.75 -18.84
C TYR A 107 -8.09 0.11 -17.80
N ARG A 108 -7.52 -0.55 -16.80
CA ARG A 108 -8.30 -1.27 -15.77
C ARG A 108 -9.00 -0.31 -14.81
N PHE A 109 -8.33 0.78 -14.45
CA PHE A 109 -8.80 1.78 -13.51
C PHE A 109 -8.90 3.16 -14.18
N HIS A 110 -9.40 3.20 -15.42
CA HIS A 110 -9.46 4.43 -16.22
C HIS A 110 -10.13 5.60 -15.48
N SER A 111 -11.26 5.35 -14.81
CA SER A 111 -11.94 6.37 -14.01
C SER A 111 -11.07 6.90 -12.85
N ALA A 112 -10.25 6.04 -12.25
CA ALA A 112 -9.34 6.45 -11.17
C ALA A 112 -8.21 7.34 -11.69
N PHE A 113 -7.64 7.01 -12.85
CA PHE A 113 -6.64 7.86 -13.51
C PHE A 113 -7.24 9.21 -13.91
N SER A 114 -8.42 9.22 -14.51
CA SER A 114 -9.13 10.46 -14.89
C SER A 114 -9.43 11.35 -13.69
N ALA A 115 -9.76 10.75 -12.54
CA ALA A 115 -9.98 11.46 -11.28
C ALA A 115 -8.67 11.79 -10.51
N ASN A 116 -7.49 11.48 -11.05
CA ASN A 116 -6.20 11.62 -10.38
C ASN A 116 -6.17 11.00 -8.97
N PHE A 117 -6.88 9.87 -8.79
CA PHE A 117 -6.95 9.11 -7.54
C PHE A 117 -7.48 9.92 -6.33
N GLN A 118 -8.26 10.97 -6.57
CA GLN A 118 -8.87 11.76 -5.51
C GLN A 118 -10.05 11.02 -4.85
N GLY A 119 -10.12 11.07 -3.51
CA GLY A 119 -11.17 10.41 -2.74
C GLY A 119 -11.23 8.91 -3.03
N ASP A 120 -12.43 8.41 -3.33
CA ASP A 120 -12.68 6.99 -3.60
C ASP A 120 -11.95 6.44 -4.82
N ALA A 121 -11.51 7.31 -5.73
CA ALA A 121 -10.70 6.92 -6.87
C ALA A 121 -9.33 6.35 -6.43
N GLY A 122 -8.82 6.77 -5.26
CA GLY A 122 -7.56 6.27 -4.70
C GLY A 122 -7.65 4.88 -4.07
N LEU A 123 -8.86 4.30 -3.98
CA LEU A 123 -9.09 2.97 -3.41
C LEU A 123 -9.73 2.09 -4.46
N GLN A 124 -9.09 1.02 -4.92
CA GLN A 124 -9.70 0.08 -5.87
C GLN A 124 -9.54 -1.36 -5.42
N ALA A 125 -10.51 -2.20 -5.77
CA ALA A 125 -10.36 -3.64 -5.64
C ALA A 125 -9.47 -4.17 -6.77
N MET A 126 -8.50 -5.00 -6.42
CA MET A 126 -7.69 -5.77 -7.35
C MET A 126 -8.15 -7.23 -7.30
N GLU A 127 -8.86 -7.64 -8.34
CA GLU A 127 -9.29 -9.03 -8.51
C GLU A 127 -8.09 -9.95 -8.78
N SER A 128 -8.26 -11.25 -8.54
CA SER A 128 -7.16 -12.23 -8.54
C SER A 128 -6.35 -12.25 -9.83
N ASN A 129 -6.96 -12.01 -11.00
CA ASN A 129 -6.26 -11.91 -12.28
C ASN A 129 -5.36 -10.65 -12.34
N VAL A 130 -5.84 -9.52 -11.80
CA VAL A 130 -5.07 -8.26 -11.71
C VAL A 130 -3.90 -8.43 -10.74
N VAL A 131 -4.13 -9.08 -9.60
CA VAL A 131 -3.07 -9.36 -8.62
C VAL A 131 -1.99 -10.25 -9.22
N ARG A 132 -2.35 -11.38 -9.82
CA ARG A 132 -1.38 -12.31 -10.42
C ARG A 132 -0.54 -11.64 -11.51
N GLY A 133 -1.15 -10.81 -12.36
CA GLY A 133 -0.41 -10.08 -13.38
C GLY A 133 0.54 -9.02 -12.79
N LEU A 134 0.14 -8.34 -11.70
CA LEU A 134 1.04 -7.42 -11.01
C LEU A 134 2.19 -8.17 -10.34
N GLU A 135 1.91 -9.28 -9.64
CA GLU A 135 2.92 -10.11 -9.00
C GLU A 135 3.95 -10.63 -10.01
N SER A 136 3.50 -11.02 -11.20
CA SER A 136 4.38 -11.39 -12.33
C SER A 136 5.22 -10.21 -12.81
N LEU A 137 4.64 -9.01 -12.92
CA LEU A 137 5.32 -7.80 -13.39
C LEU A 137 6.42 -7.33 -12.43
N VAL A 138 6.25 -7.58 -11.12
CA VAL A 138 7.18 -7.11 -10.07
C VAL A 138 8.00 -8.24 -9.45
N ALA A 139 8.05 -9.41 -10.11
CA ALA A 139 8.66 -10.61 -9.57
C ALA A 139 10.16 -10.41 -9.26
N ASP A 140 10.87 -9.78 -10.18
CA ASP A 140 12.32 -9.54 -10.18
C ASP A 140 12.74 -8.19 -9.58
N TRP A 141 11.78 -7.37 -9.14
CA TRP A 141 12.07 -6.06 -8.57
C TRP A 141 12.76 -6.19 -7.21
N GLY A 142 13.71 -5.29 -6.94
CA GLY A 142 14.34 -5.16 -5.64
C GLY A 142 13.31 -4.81 -4.56
N LYS A 143 13.39 -5.53 -3.43
CA LYS A 143 12.48 -5.41 -2.30
C LYS A 143 13.28 -5.37 -1.01
N CYS A 144 12.81 -4.58 -0.06
CA CYS A 144 13.29 -4.63 1.31
C CYS A 144 12.09 -4.77 2.26
N GLN A 145 12.32 -5.27 3.48
CA GLN A 145 11.27 -5.32 4.49
C GLN A 145 10.82 -3.88 4.81
N MET A 146 9.52 -3.65 5.02
CA MET A 146 8.96 -2.30 5.13
C MET A 146 9.64 -1.42 6.19
N LEU A 147 9.93 -1.97 7.36
CA LEU A 147 10.57 -1.23 8.45
C LEU A 147 11.99 -0.81 8.09
N GLU A 148 12.63 -1.37 7.07
CA GLU A 148 13.93 -0.87 6.56
C GLU A 148 13.81 0.56 6.02
N ARG A 149 12.59 0.98 5.63
CA ARG A 149 12.30 2.34 5.18
C ARG A 149 11.82 3.26 6.30
N VAL A 150 11.66 2.76 7.52
CA VAL A 150 11.33 3.58 8.69
C VAL A 150 12.60 4.22 9.24
N LYS A 151 12.59 5.55 9.40
CA LYS A 151 13.79 6.32 9.78
C LYS A 151 14.34 5.91 11.15
N ASP A 152 13.47 5.76 12.14
CA ASP A 152 13.83 5.25 13.46
C ASP A 152 12.97 4.03 13.78
N ARG A 153 13.52 2.85 13.56
CA ARG A 153 12.81 1.58 13.80
C ARG A 153 12.42 1.38 15.26
N LYS A 154 13.12 2.01 16.21
CA LYS A 154 12.86 1.81 17.63
C LYS A 154 11.53 2.42 18.07
N THR A 155 11.01 3.39 17.31
CA THR A 155 9.70 4.01 17.58
C THR A 155 8.53 3.12 17.20
N VAL A 156 8.76 2.06 16.40
CA VAL A 156 7.74 1.12 15.95
C VAL A 156 7.89 -0.18 16.75
N GLN A 157 7.11 -0.29 17.83
CA GLN A 157 7.08 -1.47 18.68
C GLN A 157 5.77 -2.25 18.48
N PRO A 158 5.81 -3.58 18.50
CA PRO A 158 4.59 -4.38 18.44
C PRO A 158 3.76 -4.17 19.72
N ILE A 159 2.43 -4.11 19.57
CA ILE A 159 1.52 -4.05 20.73
C ILE A 159 1.72 -5.27 21.62
N ASN A 160 1.90 -6.44 21.01
CA ASN A 160 2.25 -7.68 21.71
C ASN A 160 3.60 -8.20 21.19
N PRO A 161 4.70 -8.03 21.94
CA PRO A 161 6.03 -8.48 21.53
C PRO A 161 6.18 -10.00 21.51
N PHE A 162 5.21 -10.75 22.02
CA PHE A 162 5.21 -12.22 22.08
C PHE A 162 4.25 -12.87 21.09
N ALA A 163 3.46 -12.09 20.34
CA ALA A 163 2.63 -12.62 19.27
C ALA A 163 3.54 -13.14 18.16
N LYS A 164 3.62 -14.46 18.00
CA LYS A 164 4.36 -15.09 16.91
C LYS A 164 3.77 -14.62 15.58
N SER A 165 4.62 -14.11 14.69
CA SER A 165 4.29 -13.91 13.28
C SER A 165 4.01 -15.28 12.67
N PHE A 166 2.76 -15.51 12.24
CA PHE A 166 2.33 -16.73 11.55
C PHE A 166 2.64 -16.65 10.06
#